data_AF-A0A346II20-F1
#
_entry.id   AF-A0A346II20-F1
#
_cell.length_a   1.000
_cell.length_b   1.000
_cell.length_c   1.000
_cell.angle_alpha   90.00
_cell.angle_beta   90.00
_cell.angle_gamma   90.00
#
_symmetry.space_group_name_H-M   'P 1'
#
loop_
_entity.id
_entity.type
_entity.pdbx_description
1 polymer ?
#
loop_
_entity_poly.entity_id
_entity_poly.type
_entity_poly.pdbx_seq_one_letter_code
_entity_poly.pdbx_strand_id
1 'polypeptide(L)'
;MGSISAGAARDALLVPIKKHFIYIFNTSYLPAEMWILLACIGIILLLCKFIVSSLNYWKIRGVPTASGRHWLYGHYKPILFQEKHVKTVANEMYNEFPGAPAVGYFKLHTPGLLVRDSELAKTILITEFSNFATNGFFIDRKYDFLAGSNPFFVR
;
A
#
# COMPACT_ATOMS: atom_id res chain seq x y z
N MET A 1 -14.92 41.86 -58.82
CA MET A 1 -15.27 41.00 -57.67
C MET A 1 -14.22 39.91 -57.55
N GLY A 2 -13.21 40.09 -56.69
CA GLY A 2 -12.10 39.13 -56.55
C GLY A 2 -12.50 37.96 -55.66
N SER A 3 -12.35 36.74 -56.16
CA SER A 3 -12.53 35.52 -55.38
C SER A 3 -11.42 35.40 -54.35
N ILE A 4 -11.78 35.44 -53.07
CA ILE A 4 -10.83 35.17 -51.98
C ILE A 4 -10.44 33.70 -52.10
N SER A 5 -9.15 33.45 -52.36
CA SER A 5 -8.57 32.12 -52.47
C SER A 5 -8.90 31.28 -51.23
N ALA A 6 -9.40 30.06 -51.44
CA ALA A 6 -9.78 29.13 -50.37
C ALA A 6 -8.64 28.86 -49.35
N GLY A 7 -7.38 29.04 -49.76
CA GLY A 7 -6.22 28.96 -48.87
C GLY A 7 -6.20 30.06 -47.81
N ALA A 8 -6.50 31.31 -48.19
CA ALA A 8 -6.48 32.45 -47.28
C ALA A 8 -7.57 32.35 -46.19
N ALA A 9 -8.75 31.82 -46.54
CA ALA A 9 -9.83 31.57 -45.58
C ALA A 9 -9.48 30.47 -44.58
N ARG A 10 -8.79 29.41 -45.04
CA ARG A 10 -8.31 28.31 -44.18
C ARG A 10 -7.25 28.80 -43.21
N ASP A 11 -6.28 29.58 -43.67
CA ASP A 11 -5.20 30.10 -42.82
C ASP A 11 -5.73 31.10 -41.78
N ALA A 12 -6.71 31.94 -42.15
CA ALA A 12 -7.38 32.85 -41.23
C ALA A 12 -8.12 32.13 -40.07
N LEU A 13 -8.67 30.93 -40.34
CA LEU A 13 -9.31 30.10 -39.31
C LEU A 13 -8.29 29.31 -38.47
N LEU A 14 -7.16 28.91 -39.05
CA LEU A 14 -6.14 28.15 -38.34
C LEU A 14 -5.30 29.01 -37.38
N VAL A 15 -5.14 30.31 -37.62
CA VAL A 15 -4.40 31.23 -36.73
C VAL A 15 -4.99 31.31 -35.31
N PRO A 16 -6.29 31.57 -35.08
CA PRO A 16 -6.87 31.61 -33.74
C PRO A 16 -6.88 30.24 -33.08
N ILE A 17 -7.08 29.16 -33.86
CA ILE A 17 -6.99 27.77 -33.37
C ILE A 17 -5.58 27.47 -32.89
N LYS A 18 -4.55 27.78 -33.69
CA LYS A 18 -3.15 27.62 -33.28
C LYS A 18 -2.81 28.48 -32.06
N LYS A 19 -3.31 29.72 -31.97
CA LYS A 19 -3.11 30.58 -30.79
C LYS A 19 -3.75 30.01 -29.53
N HIS A 20 -4.96 29.47 -29.61
CA HIS A 20 -5.60 28.77 -28.49
C HIS A 20 -4.84 27.50 -28.11
N PHE A 21 -4.40 26.73 -29.10
CA PHE A 21 -3.59 25.53 -28.87
C PHE A 21 -2.25 25.85 -28.20
N ILE A 22 -1.60 26.94 -28.62
CA ILE A 22 -0.39 27.46 -27.99
C ILE A 22 -0.68 27.92 -26.57
N TYR A 23 -1.80 28.61 -26.30
CA TYR A 23 -2.16 29.01 -24.93
C TYR A 23 -2.38 27.83 -23.99
N ILE A 24 -2.99 26.75 -24.48
CA ILE A 24 -3.22 25.52 -23.72
C ILE A 24 -1.89 24.80 -23.39
N PHE A 25 -0.90 24.87 -24.27
CA PHE A 25 0.38 24.16 -24.14
C PHE A 25 1.56 25.02 -23.64
N ASN A 26 1.42 26.34 -23.57
CA ASN A 26 2.50 27.24 -23.18
C ASN A 26 2.56 27.34 -21.65
N THR A 27 3.56 26.68 -21.07
CA THR A 27 3.86 26.58 -19.63
C THR A 27 4.06 27.92 -18.93
N SER A 28 4.28 29.00 -19.68
CA SER A 28 4.46 30.37 -19.19
C SER A 28 3.19 30.98 -18.57
N TYR A 29 2.00 30.45 -18.88
CA TYR A 29 0.71 30.99 -18.45
C TYR A 29 -0.01 30.16 -17.39
N LEU A 30 0.49 28.97 -17.04
CA LEU A 30 -0.08 28.18 -15.95
C LEU A 30 0.40 28.75 -14.61
N PRO A 31 -0.51 29.22 -13.73
CA PRO A 31 -0.12 29.68 -12.41
C PRO A 31 0.51 28.52 -11.62
N ALA A 32 1.48 28.83 -10.75
CA ALA A 32 2.16 27.84 -9.90
C ALA A 32 1.18 26.93 -9.13
N GLU A 33 -0.01 27.45 -8.82
CA GLU A 33 -1.09 26.71 -8.16
C GLU A 33 -1.60 25.50 -8.94
N MET A 34 -1.59 25.54 -10.28
CA MET A 34 -2.00 24.38 -11.09
C MET A 34 -1.02 23.22 -10.99
N TRP A 35 0.28 23.49 -10.82
CA TRP A 35 1.29 22.46 -10.58
C TRP A 35 1.12 21.80 -9.21
N ILE A 36 0.74 22.59 -8.19
CA ILE A 36 0.43 22.07 -6.85
C ILE A 36 -0.79 21.14 -6.94
N LEU A 37 -1.85 21.54 -7.65
CA LEU A 37 -3.03 20.69 -7.85
C LEU A 37 -2.70 19.39 -8.58
N LEU A 38 -1.92 19.45 -9.67
CA LEU A 38 -1.46 18.27 -10.40
C LEU A 38 -0.62 17.33 -9.52
N ALA A 39 0.30 17.87 -8.71
CA ALA A 39 1.08 17.09 -7.76
C ALA A 39 0.20 16.44 -6.69
N CYS A 40 -0.77 17.17 -6.12
CA CYS A 40 -1.73 16.64 -5.16
C CYS A 40 -2.55 15.49 -5.75
N ILE A 41 -3.07 15.66 -6.97
CA ILE A 41 -3.83 14.61 -7.68
C ILE A 41 -2.92 13.39 -7.91
N GLY A 42 -1.68 13.59 -8.35
CA GLY A 42 -0.71 12.52 -8.53
C GLY A 42 -0.45 11.74 -7.23
N ILE A 43 -0.25 12.43 -6.12
CA ILE A 43 -0.06 11.83 -4.79
C ILE A 43 -1.30 11.04 -4.37
N ILE A 44 -2.51 11.61 -4.55
CA ILE A 44 -3.76 10.92 -4.22
C ILE A 44 -3.91 9.64 -5.04
N LEU A 45 -3.64 9.68 -6.35
CA LEU A 45 -3.71 8.49 -7.21
C LEU A 45 -2.70 7.41 -6.78
N LEU A 46 -1.48 7.79 -6.43
CA LEU A 46 -0.47 6.86 -5.92
C LEU A 46 -0.90 6.25 -4.59
N LEU A 47 -1.43 7.05 -3.67
CA LEU A 47 -1.97 6.58 -2.39
C LEU A 47 -3.15 5.63 -2.60
N CYS A 48 -4.09 5.96 -3.48
CA CYS A 48 -5.21 5.10 -3.83
C CYS A 48 -4.73 3.77 -4.40
N LYS A 49 -3.77 3.78 -5.34
CA LYS A 49 -3.17 2.55 -5.88
C LYS A 49 -2.49 1.71 -4.81
N PHE A 50 -1.74 2.35 -3.91
CA PHE A 50 -1.08 1.68 -2.81
C PHE A 50 -2.09 1.02 -1.86
N ILE A 51 -3.14 1.73 -1.47
CA ILE A 51 -4.22 1.20 -0.61
C ILE A 51 -4.93 0.03 -1.29
N VAL A 52 -5.32 0.17 -2.57
CA VAL A 52 -6.01 -0.88 -3.34
C VAL A 52 -5.13 -2.13 -3.51
N SER A 53 -3.85 -1.96 -3.84
CA SER A 53 -2.90 -3.06 -3.94
C SER A 53 -2.81 -3.82 -2.62
N SER A 54 -2.72 -3.09 -1.52
CA SER A 54 -2.67 -3.68 -0.18
C SER A 54 -3.98 -4.38 0.21
N LEU A 55 -5.16 -3.88 -0.20
CA LEU A 55 -6.43 -4.56 0.03
C LEU A 55 -6.55 -5.87 -0.77
N ASN A 56 -6.05 -5.88 -2.00
CA ASN A 56 -6.11 -7.04 -2.88
C ASN A 56 -5.03 -8.10 -2.61
N TYR A 57 -3.99 -7.77 -1.83
CA TYR A 57 -2.84 -8.63 -1.61
C TYR A 57 -3.19 -10.06 -1.16
N TRP A 58 -4.03 -10.20 -0.12
CA TRP A 58 -4.47 -11.50 0.39
C TRP A 58 -5.61 -12.10 -0.44
N LYS A 59 -6.50 -11.24 -0.97
CA LYS A 59 -7.61 -11.65 -1.84
C LYS A 59 -7.11 -12.39 -3.09
N ILE A 60 -6.06 -11.87 -3.75
CA ILE A 60 -5.45 -12.49 -4.94
C ILE A 60 -4.79 -13.84 -4.60
N ARG A 61 -4.33 -14.01 -3.35
CA ARG A 61 -3.70 -15.25 -2.87
C ARG A 61 -4.69 -16.27 -2.29
N GLY A 62 -5.99 -15.96 -2.31
CA GLY A 62 -7.02 -16.85 -1.77
C GLY A 62 -6.98 -17.00 -0.23
N VAL A 63 -6.35 -16.06 0.48
CA VAL A 63 -6.26 -16.10 1.95
C VAL A 63 -7.31 -15.16 2.55
N PRO A 64 -8.15 -15.62 3.50
CA PRO A 64 -9.10 -14.75 4.20
C PRO A 64 -8.35 -13.70 4.99
N THR A 65 -8.84 -12.46 4.96
CA THR A 65 -8.22 -11.34 5.70
C THR A 65 -9.04 -11.03 6.94
N ALA A 66 -8.36 -10.82 8.07
CA ALA A 66 -8.98 -10.37 9.31
C ALA A 66 -9.84 -9.10 9.12
N SER A 67 -10.92 -8.99 9.88
CA SER A 67 -11.72 -7.75 9.89
C SER A 67 -11.08 -6.67 10.76
N GLY A 68 -11.63 -5.45 10.68
CA GLY A 68 -11.16 -4.33 11.49
C GLY A 68 -9.88 -3.65 10.98
N ARG A 69 -9.49 -3.89 9.72
CA ARG A 69 -8.34 -3.23 9.10
C ARG A 69 -8.55 -1.71 9.02
N HIS A 70 -7.68 -0.94 9.68
CA HIS A 70 -7.59 0.50 9.47
C HIS A 70 -6.80 0.82 8.19
N TRP A 71 -7.21 1.88 7.47
CA TRP A 71 -6.58 2.28 6.19
C TRP A 71 -5.09 2.63 6.35
N LEU A 72 -4.74 3.34 7.44
CA LEU A 72 -3.36 3.74 7.76
C LEU A 72 -2.59 2.69 8.58
N TYR A 73 -3.12 2.28 9.74
CA TYR A 73 -2.40 1.45 10.70
C TYR A 73 -2.59 -0.06 10.53
N GLY A 74 -3.36 -0.50 9.52
CA GLY A 74 -3.72 -1.90 9.35
C GLY A 74 -4.48 -2.43 10.57
N HIS A 75 -4.16 -3.64 11.01
CA HIS A 75 -4.78 -4.27 12.18
C HIS A 75 -4.08 -3.88 13.50
N TYR A 76 -3.00 -3.10 13.42
CA TYR A 76 -2.20 -2.73 14.59
C TYR A 76 -2.69 -1.46 15.28
N LYS A 77 -3.72 -0.77 14.76
CA LYS A 77 -4.29 0.43 15.40
C LYS A 77 -4.51 0.24 16.91
N PRO A 78 -5.29 -0.74 17.40
CA PRO A 78 -5.54 -0.88 18.84
C PRO A 78 -4.28 -1.21 19.65
N ILE A 79 -3.25 -1.79 19.02
CA ILE A 79 -1.96 -2.08 19.66
C ILE A 79 -1.15 -0.79 19.82
N LEU A 80 -1.11 0.04 18.78
CA LEU A 80 -0.35 1.30 18.75
C LEU A 80 -0.93 2.34 19.70
N PHE A 81 -2.26 2.40 19.81
CA PHE A 81 -2.96 3.28 20.74
C PHE A 81 -3.14 2.65 22.13
N GLN A 82 -2.49 1.51 22.39
CA GLN A 82 -2.53 0.79 23.67
C GLN A 82 -3.95 0.44 24.16
N GLU A 83 -4.92 0.41 23.26
CA GLU A 83 -6.31 0.04 23.53
C GLU A 83 -6.43 -1.47 23.80
N LYS A 84 -5.62 -2.29 23.12
CA LYS A 84 -5.59 -3.74 23.30
C LYS A 84 -4.17 -4.28 23.28
N HIS A 85 -3.94 -5.32 24.07
CA HIS A 85 -2.70 -6.08 24.02
C HIS A 85 -2.59 -6.88 22.70
N VAL A 86 -1.37 -7.05 22.17
CA VAL A 86 -1.10 -7.78 20.92
C VAL A 86 -1.72 -9.18 20.91
N LYS A 87 -1.67 -9.89 22.05
CA LYS A 87 -2.28 -11.21 22.21
C LYS A 87 -3.79 -11.19 21.99
N THR A 88 -4.48 -10.18 22.51
CA THR A 88 -5.94 -10.06 22.38
C THR A 88 -6.33 -9.88 20.93
N VAL A 89 -5.66 -8.97 20.23
CA VAL A 89 -5.89 -8.72 18.79
C VAL A 89 -5.57 -9.97 17.97
N ALA A 90 -4.44 -10.64 18.24
CA ALA A 90 -4.09 -11.88 17.56
C ALA A 90 -5.14 -12.99 17.79
N ASN A 91 -5.65 -13.12 19.02
CA ASN A 91 -6.68 -14.11 19.34
C ASN A 91 -8.04 -13.79 18.70
N GLU A 92 -8.42 -12.52 18.61
CA GLU A 92 -9.62 -12.09 17.89
C GLU A 92 -9.53 -12.45 16.40
N MET A 93 -8.42 -12.08 15.74
CA MET A 93 -8.17 -12.42 14.33
C MET A 93 -8.07 -13.94 14.11
N TYR A 94 -7.50 -14.67 15.07
CA TYR A 94 -7.44 -16.13 15.05
C TYR A 94 -8.87 -16.67 15.01
N ASN A 95 -9.69 -16.36 16.01
CA ASN A 95 -11.01 -16.98 16.20
C ASN A 95 -12.06 -16.56 15.17
N GLU A 96 -11.84 -15.50 14.40
CA GLU A 96 -12.74 -15.03 13.35
C GLU A 96 -12.93 -16.05 12.21
N PHE A 97 -11.90 -16.86 11.91
CA PHE A 97 -11.93 -17.82 10.80
C PHE A 97 -11.60 -19.24 11.27
N PRO A 98 -12.51 -19.92 12.00
CA PRO A 98 -12.21 -21.20 12.64
C PRO A 98 -11.79 -22.30 11.66
N GLY A 99 -12.35 -22.31 10.44
CA GLY A 99 -12.07 -23.30 9.40
C GLY A 99 -10.98 -22.93 8.38
N ALA A 100 -10.36 -21.75 8.50
CA ALA A 100 -9.28 -21.36 7.60
C ALA A 100 -7.92 -21.85 8.12
N PRO A 101 -7.04 -22.40 7.26
CA PRO A 101 -5.71 -22.85 7.67
C PRO A 101 -4.77 -21.68 8.03
N ALA A 102 -5.04 -20.49 7.49
CA ALA A 102 -4.34 -19.26 7.83
C ALA A 102 -5.23 -18.04 7.62
N VAL A 103 -4.90 -16.95 8.32
CA VAL A 103 -5.59 -15.66 8.23
C VAL A 103 -4.58 -14.58 7.90
N GLY A 104 -4.82 -13.86 6.82
CA GLY A 104 -4.04 -12.69 6.44
C GLY A 104 -4.37 -11.50 7.34
N TYR A 105 -3.35 -10.76 7.74
CA TYR A 105 -3.49 -9.48 8.43
C TYR A 105 -2.45 -8.48 7.91
N PHE A 106 -2.45 -7.29 8.48
CA PHE A 106 -1.51 -6.23 8.14
C PHE A 106 -0.97 -5.58 9.42
N LYS A 107 0.34 -5.63 9.58
CA LYS A 107 1.10 -4.83 10.55
C LYS A 107 1.45 -3.52 9.87
N LEU A 108 0.70 -2.45 10.16
CA LEU A 108 0.75 -1.21 9.37
C LEU A 108 0.50 -1.51 7.88
N HIS A 109 1.49 -1.32 7.03
CA HIS A 109 1.45 -1.64 5.60
C HIS A 109 2.13 -2.97 5.23
N THR A 110 2.72 -3.67 6.20
CA THR A 110 3.39 -4.95 5.96
C THR A 110 2.36 -6.09 6.08
N PRO A 111 2.18 -6.92 5.03
CA PRO A 111 1.32 -8.08 5.12
C PRO A 111 1.90 -9.10 6.11
N GLY A 112 1.06 -9.66 6.97
CA GLY A 112 1.41 -10.74 7.90
C GLY A 112 0.45 -11.90 7.76
N LEU A 113 0.92 -13.13 7.99
CA LEU A 113 0.11 -14.34 7.95
C LEU A 113 0.01 -14.93 9.35
N LEU A 114 -1.21 -15.18 9.82
CA LEU A 114 -1.50 -15.86 11.07
C LEU A 114 -1.81 -17.32 10.75
N VAL A 115 -0.87 -18.20 11.04
CA VAL A 115 -0.98 -19.64 10.77
C VAL A 115 -1.87 -20.29 11.84
N ARG A 116 -2.86 -21.07 11.40
CA ARG A 116 -3.79 -21.80 12.30
C ARG A 116 -3.64 -23.31 12.17
N ASP A 117 -3.43 -23.79 10.95
CA ASP A 117 -3.32 -25.21 10.67
C ASP A 117 -1.96 -25.79 11.10
N SER A 118 -2.00 -26.98 11.70
CA SER A 118 -0.82 -27.64 12.25
C SER A 118 0.11 -28.20 11.17
N GLU A 119 -0.42 -28.67 10.03
CA GLU A 119 0.40 -29.15 8.92
C GLU A 119 1.11 -27.98 8.22
N LEU A 120 0.42 -26.85 8.07
CA LEU A 120 1.00 -25.61 7.57
C LEU A 120 2.10 -25.08 8.51
N ALA A 121 1.85 -25.09 9.83
CA ALA A 121 2.86 -24.71 10.81
C ALA A 121 4.09 -25.63 10.75
N LYS A 122 3.88 -26.94 10.63
CA LYS A 122 4.95 -27.93 10.46
C LYS A 122 5.76 -27.66 9.20
N THR A 123 5.09 -27.34 8.09
CA THR A 123 5.75 -27.03 6.82
C THR A 123 6.64 -25.80 6.96
N ILE A 124 6.14 -24.72 7.58
CA ILE A 124 6.89 -23.47 7.77
C ILE A 124 8.07 -23.66 8.73
N LEU A 125 7.87 -24.37 9.85
CA LEU A 125 8.86 -24.49 10.92
C LEU A 125 9.88 -25.61 10.70
N ILE A 126 9.60 -26.57 9.82
CA ILE A 126 10.47 -27.73 9.59
C ILE A 126 10.92 -27.78 8.13
N THR A 127 9.99 -27.99 7.20
CA THR A 127 10.33 -28.23 5.78
C THR A 127 10.95 -27.01 5.12
N GLU A 128 10.35 -25.84 5.33
CA GLU A 128 10.70 -24.59 4.65
C GLU A 128 11.35 -23.57 5.58
N PHE A 129 11.90 -24.02 6.72
CA PHE A 129 12.43 -23.13 7.75
C PHE A 129 13.48 -22.16 7.22
N SER A 130 14.30 -22.57 6.25
CA SER A 130 15.29 -21.71 5.59
C SER A 130 14.69 -20.43 4.99
N ASN A 131 13.44 -20.50 4.49
CA ASN A 131 12.70 -19.36 3.94
C ASN A 131 12.07 -18.48 5.03
N PHE A 132 11.91 -19.00 6.26
CA PHE A 132 11.22 -18.35 7.37
C PHE A 132 12.08 -18.14 8.63
N ALA A 133 13.39 -18.32 8.54
CA ALA A 133 14.31 -18.24 9.69
C ALA A 133 14.42 -16.84 10.31
N THR A 134 13.98 -15.79 9.60
CA THR A 134 14.02 -14.41 10.13
C THR A 134 12.85 -14.14 11.08
N ASN A 135 13.17 -13.80 12.32
CA ASN A 135 12.20 -13.35 13.31
C ASN A 135 11.71 -11.91 13.03
N GLY A 136 10.45 -11.64 13.37
CA GLY A 136 9.80 -10.34 13.16
C GLY A 136 10.22 -9.21 14.11
N PHE A 137 11.21 -9.46 14.98
CA PHE A 137 11.75 -8.51 15.94
C PHE A 137 13.22 -8.24 15.63
N PHE A 138 13.58 -6.97 15.45
CA PHE A 138 14.97 -6.55 15.40
C PHE A 138 15.39 -6.10 16.79
N ILE A 139 16.25 -6.88 17.43
CA ILE A 139 16.77 -6.57 18.75
C ILE A 139 18.26 -6.38 18.62
N ASP A 140 18.71 -5.16 18.88
CA ASP A 140 20.12 -4.85 18.91
C ASP A 140 20.65 -5.10 20.32
N ARG A 141 21.57 -6.08 20.42
CA ARG A 141 22.21 -6.48 21.67
C ARG A 141 22.89 -5.31 22.38
N LYS A 142 23.33 -4.28 21.65
CA LYS A 142 23.94 -3.07 22.22
C LYS A 142 22.96 -2.30 23.11
N TYR A 143 21.70 -2.21 22.70
CA TYR A 143 20.68 -1.44 23.40
C TYR A 143 19.87 -2.29 24.38
N ASP A 144 19.65 -3.57 24.05
CA ASP A 144 18.99 -4.53 24.92
C ASP A 144 19.78 -5.85 24.93
N PHE A 145 20.71 -5.97 25.88
CA PHE A 145 21.54 -7.14 26.04
C PHE A 145 20.73 -8.39 26.43
N LEU A 146 19.68 -8.23 27.23
CA LEU A 146 18.87 -9.34 27.72
C LEU A 146 18.06 -9.95 26.57
N ALA A 147 17.32 -9.12 25.84
CA ALA A 147 16.54 -9.58 24.71
C ALA A 147 17.44 -9.98 23.53
N GLY A 148 18.55 -9.26 23.30
CA GLY A 148 19.54 -9.56 22.27
C GLY A 148 20.45 -10.75 22.57
N SER A 149 20.29 -11.41 23.72
CA SER A 149 20.95 -12.68 24.05
C SER A 149 19.98 -13.86 24.08
N ASN A 150 18.68 -13.62 23.86
CA ASN A 150 17.67 -14.67 23.81
C ASN A 150 17.74 -15.42 22.48
N PRO A 151 17.87 -16.76 22.47
CA PRO A 151 17.98 -17.56 21.24
C PRO A 151 16.77 -17.45 20.31
N PHE A 152 15.62 -16.98 20.78
CA PHE A 152 14.43 -16.72 19.97
C PHE A 152 14.45 -15.36 19.26
N PHE A 153 15.40 -14.48 19.60
CA PHE A 153 15.54 -13.15 18.99
C PHE A 153 16.92 -12.90 18.38
N VAL A 154 17.93 -13.68 18.77
CA VAL A 154 19.26 -13.67 18.19
C VAL A 154 19.21 -14.21 16.75
N ARG A 155 19.89 -13.50 15.85
CA ARG A 155 20.19 -13.95 14.50
C ARG A 155 21.53 -14.69 14.46
#